data_AF-A0A955ENV0-F1
#
_entry.id   AF-A0A955ENV0-F1
#
_cell.length_a   1.000
_cell.length_b   1.000
_cell.length_c   1.000
_cell.angle_alpha   90.00
_cell.angle_beta   90.00
_cell.angle_gamma   90.00
#
_symmetry.space_group_name_H-M   'P 1'
#
loop_
_entity.id
_entity.type
_entity.pdbx_description
1 polymer ?
#
loop_
_entity_poly.entity_id
_entity_poly.type
_entity_poly.pdbx_seq_one_letter_code
_entity_poly.pdbx_strand_id
1 'polypeptide(L)'
;MIDLLGRFQPGQVVLEDAADPDLRRTRGTCRLLAELDRATRGFGLVPQLVTRAQQLHAFRGRDCANKDERATLIAQLYPVLQRRLPPRREIWMAESESMGVFDAMSLALAHVGLPEGPVEDELTRFQQLLQ
;
A
#
# COMPACT_ATOMS: atom_id res chain seq x y z
N MET A 1 12.84 5.34 -9.09
CA MET A 1 12.66 4.01 -8.46
C MET A 1 13.98 3.33 -8.15
N ILE A 2 14.89 3.12 -9.12
CA ILE A 2 16.20 2.50 -8.86
C ILE A 2 16.93 3.19 -7.70
N ASP A 3 16.86 4.53 -7.67
CA ASP A 3 17.40 5.35 -6.58
C ASP A 3 16.72 5.10 -5.21
N LEU A 4 15.41 4.84 -5.19
CA LEU A 4 14.68 4.51 -3.95
C LEU A 4 15.04 3.12 -3.43
N LEU A 5 15.07 2.10 -4.30
CA LEU A 5 15.42 0.74 -3.89
C LEU A 5 16.87 0.67 -3.38
N GLY A 6 17.78 1.39 -4.04
CA GLY A 6 19.17 1.51 -3.58
C GLY A 6 19.30 2.26 -2.25
N ARG A 7 18.51 3.32 -2.04
CA ARG A 7 18.55 4.14 -0.82
C ARG A 7 17.93 3.45 0.39
N PHE A 8 16.76 2.82 0.23
CA PHE A 8 16.01 2.25 1.34
C PHE A 8 16.31 0.77 1.59
N GLN A 9 16.92 0.07 0.62
CA GLN A 9 17.30 -1.34 0.70
C GLN A 9 16.20 -2.22 1.33
N PRO A 10 14.97 -2.18 0.78
CA PRO A 10 13.86 -2.88 1.41
C PRO A 10 14.08 -4.40 1.36
N GLY A 11 13.70 -5.10 2.44
CA GLY A 11 13.72 -6.57 2.45
C GLY A 11 12.61 -7.21 1.62
N GLN A 12 11.52 -6.47 1.36
CA GLN A 12 10.37 -6.92 0.57
C GLN A 12 9.77 -5.75 -0.20
N VAL A 13 9.21 -6.05 -1.38
CA VAL A 13 8.44 -5.09 -2.19
C VAL A 13 7.11 -5.74 -2.54
N VAL A 14 6.01 -5.04 -2.25
CA VAL A 14 4.66 -5.48 -2.59
C VAL A 14 4.18 -4.65 -3.78
N LEU A 15 3.69 -5.32 -4.81
CA LEU A 15 3.15 -4.71 -6.01
C LEU A 15 1.73 -5.23 -6.24
N GLU A 16 0.94 -4.43 -6.94
CA GLU A 16 -0.35 -4.88 -7.39
C GLU A 16 -0.18 -5.88 -8.54
N ASP A 17 -1.01 -6.92 -8.55
CA ASP A 17 -1.01 -7.87 -9.64
C ASP A 17 -1.57 -7.24 -10.93
N ALA A 18 -0.67 -6.94 -11.88
CA ALA A 18 -1.02 -6.38 -13.17
C ALA A 18 -1.86 -7.32 -14.06
N ALA A 19 -1.89 -8.62 -13.74
CA ALA A 19 -2.67 -9.63 -14.44
C ALA A 19 -4.05 -9.87 -13.80
N ASP A 20 -4.38 -9.14 -12.72
CA ASP A 20 -5.65 -9.29 -12.03
C ASP A 20 -6.86 -8.96 -12.94
N PRO A 21 -7.74 -9.95 -13.23
CA PRO A 21 -8.89 -9.74 -14.10
C PRO A 21 -9.93 -8.77 -13.52
N ASP A 22 -9.97 -8.59 -12.20
CA ASP A 22 -10.90 -7.67 -11.53
C ASP A 22 -10.49 -6.20 -11.67
N LEU A 23 -9.28 -5.95 -12.20
CA LEU A 23 -8.73 -4.62 -12.39
C LEU A 23 -8.68 -4.26 -13.87
N ARG A 24 -9.55 -3.33 -14.28
CA ARG A 24 -9.39 -2.67 -15.58
C ARG A 24 -8.22 -1.69 -15.52
N ARG A 25 -7.10 -2.07 -16.15
CA ARG A 25 -5.91 -1.23 -16.23
C ARG A 25 -5.64 -0.75 -17.64
N THR A 26 -5.10 0.46 -17.70
CA THR A 26 -4.58 0.99 -18.97
C THR A 26 -3.29 0.25 -19.32
N ARG A 27 -2.96 0.19 -20.61
CA ARG A 27 -1.66 -0.35 -21.06
C ARG A 27 -0.48 0.34 -20.38
N GLY A 28 -0.60 1.64 -20.10
CA GLY A 28 0.42 2.41 -19.38
C GLY A 28 0.64 1.91 -17.96
N THR A 29 -0.44 1.66 -17.21
CA THR A 29 -0.35 1.13 -15.85
C THR A 29 0.25 -0.28 -15.82
N CYS A 30 -0.17 -1.17 -16.72
CA CYS A 30 0.42 -2.51 -16.82
C CYS A 30 1.92 -2.46 -17.13
N ARG A 31 2.32 -1.56 -18.06
CA ARG A 31 3.73 -1.35 -18.39
C ARG A 31 4.53 -0.87 -17.19
N LEU A 32 4.00 0.10 -16.44
CA LEU A 32 4.65 0.62 -15.25
C LEU A 32 4.83 -0.50 -14.20
N LEU A 33 3.77 -1.26 -13.90
CA LEU A 33 3.87 -2.39 -12.96
C LEU A 33 4.91 -3.43 -13.40
N ALA A 34 5.00 -3.73 -14.70
CA ALA A 34 6.02 -4.63 -15.24
C ALA A 34 7.45 -4.03 -15.18
N GLU A 35 7.60 -2.70 -15.28
CA GLU A 35 8.88 -2.02 -15.04
C GLU A 35 9.27 -2.06 -13.56
N LEU A 36 8.30 -1.88 -12.64
CA LEU A 36 8.51 -2.02 -11.20
C LEU A 36 8.92 -3.47 -10.82
N ASP A 37 8.23 -4.47 -11.36
CA ASP A 37 8.54 -5.89 -11.15
C ASP A 37 9.97 -6.21 -11.61
N ARG A 38 10.32 -5.82 -12.84
CA ARG A 38 11.68 -6.05 -13.38
C ARG A 38 12.77 -5.35 -12.56
N ALA A 39 12.55 -4.11 -12.15
CA ALA A 39 13.52 -3.40 -11.33
C ALA A 39 13.69 -4.05 -9.97
N THR A 40 12.59 -4.45 -9.32
CA THR A 40 12.61 -5.16 -8.04
C THR A 40 13.43 -6.44 -8.13
N ARG A 41 13.19 -7.25 -9.18
CA ARG A 41 13.99 -8.45 -9.46
C ARG A 41 15.45 -8.15 -9.76
N GLY A 42 15.73 -7.05 -10.44
CA GLY A 42 17.10 -6.59 -10.70
C GLY A 42 17.89 -6.27 -9.43
N PHE A 43 17.22 -5.96 -8.32
CA PHE A 43 17.81 -5.79 -6.99
C PHE A 43 17.88 -7.09 -6.17
N GLY A 44 17.55 -8.24 -6.77
CA GLY A 44 17.56 -9.55 -6.09
C GLY A 44 16.33 -9.81 -5.21
N LEU A 45 15.30 -8.97 -5.31
CA LEU A 45 14.07 -9.10 -4.53
C LEU A 45 12.99 -9.82 -5.35
N VAL A 46 12.18 -10.64 -4.69
CA VAL A 46 10.99 -11.25 -5.29
C VAL A 46 9.77 -10.40 -4.94
N PRO A 47 9.16 -9.70 -5.92
CA PRO A 47 7.99 -8.88 -5.66
C PRO A 47 6.81 -9.76 -5.23
N GLN A 48 6.12 -9.32 -4.18
CA GLN A 48 4.90 -9.94 -3.70
C GLN A 48 3.72 -9.30 -4.40
N LEU A 49 2.99 -10.08 -5.19
CA LEU A 49 1.85 -9.59 -5.96
C LEU A 49 0.57 -9.74 -5.14
N VAL A 50 -0.21 -8.67 -5.07
CA VAL A 50 -1.50 -8.64 -4.36
C VAL A 50 -2.61 -8.32 -5.36
N THR A 51 -3.60 -9.18 -5.42
CA THR A 51 -4.82 -8.95 -6.20
C THR A 51 -5.78 -8.01 -5.47
N ARG A 52 -6.70 -7.41 -6.20
CA ARG A 52 -7.79 -6.61 -5.68
C ARG A 52 -8.66 -7.40 -4.71
N ALA A 53 -8.92 -8.66 -5.02
CA ALA A 53 -9.68 -9.54 -4.14
C ALA A 53 -8.97 -9.75 -2.79
N GLN A 54 -7.66 -10.01 -2.79
CA GLN A 54 -6.85 -10.12 -1.57
C GLN A 54 -6.81 -8.81 -0.79
N GLN A 55 -6.61 -7.69 -1.49
CA GLN A 55 -6.63 -6.36 -0.88
C GLN A 55 -7.97 -6.08 -0.20
N LEU A 56 -9.09 -6.36 -0.87
CA LEU A 56 -10.41 -6.17 -0.25
C LEU A 56 -10.68 -7.16 0.87
N HIS A 57 -10.19 -8.40 0.75
CA HIS A 57 -10.36 -9.43 1.76
C HIS A 57 -9.69 -9.06 3.08
N ALA A 58 -8.48 -8.50 3.03
CA ALA A 58 -7.75 -8.10 4.23
C ALA A 58 -8.51 -7.08 5.10
N PHE A 59 -9.38 -6.27 4.47
CA PHE A 59 -10.16 -5.24 5.15
C PHE A 59 -11.59 -5.70 5.50
N ARG A 60 -11.96 -6.96 5.22
CA ARG A 60 -13.27 -7.49 5.63
C ARG A 60 -13.40 -7.49 7.15
N GLY A 61 -14.58 -7.11 7.63
CA GLY A 61 -14.87 -7.02 9.07
C GLY A 61 -14.36 -5.75 9.75
N ARG A 62 -13.77 -4.81 9.02
CA ARG A 62 -13.27 -3.51 9.54
C ARG A 62 -14.15 -2.31 9.19
N ASP A 63 -15.42 -2.51 8.87
CA ASP A 63 -16.39 -1.46 8.50
C ASP A 63 -15.84 -0.40 7.53
N CYS A 64 -15.14 -0.85 6.48
CA CYS A 64 -14.61 0.02 5.43
C CYS A 64 -14.97 -0.54 4.05
N ALA A 65 -15.96 0.08 3.42
CA ALA A 65 -16.49 -0.26 2.12
C ALA A 65 -15.74 0.44 0.97
N ASN A 66 -15.24 1.65 1.20
CA ASN A 66 -14.61 2.46 0.16
C ASN A 66 -13.18 2.89 0.48
N LYS A 67 -12.56 3.59 -0.48
CA LYS A 67 -11.16 4.01 -0.43
C LYS A 67 -10.90 5.04 0.68
N ASP A 68 -11.82 5.98 0.86
CA ASP A 68 -11.72 7.02 1.89
C ASP A 68 -11.83 6.43 3.30
N GLU A 69 -12.71 5.44 3.48
CA GLU A 69 -12.85 4.70 4.73
C GLU A 69 -11.60 3.86 5.03
N ARG A 70 -11.01 3.19 4.02
CA ARG A 70 -9.72 2.50 4.21
C ARG A 70 -8.60 3.47 4.56
N ALA A 71 -8.53 4.64 3.92
CA ALA A 71 -7.53 5.66 4.25
C ALA A 71 -7.70 6.15 5.69
N THR A 72 -8.95 6.36 6.12
CA THR A 72 -9.27 6.77 7.50
C THR A 72 -8.87 5.70 8.51
N LEU A 73 -9.21 4.43 8.25
CA LEU A 73 -8.80 3.30 9.10
C LEU A 73 -7.26 3.22 9.19
N ILE A 74 -6.56 3.32 8.06
CA ILE A 74 -5.09 3.30 8.04
C ILE A 74 -4.53 4.48 8.83
N ALA A 75 -5.10 5.69 8.75
CA ALA A 75 -4.66 6.83 9.54
C ALA A 75 -4.92 6.68 11.05
N GLN A 76 -5.95 5.93 11.44
CA GLN A 76 -6.20 5.56 12.84
C GLN A 76 -5.20 4.52 13.33
N LEU A 77 -4.90 3.52 12.49
CA LEU A 77 -3.92 2.48 12.79
C LEU A 77 -2.49 3.02 12.80
N TYR A 78 -2.18 4.02 11.98
CA TYR A 78 -0.85 4.63 11.82
C TYR A 78 -0.95 6.14 11.99
N PRO A 79 -0.94 6.67 13.23
CA PRO A 79 -1.18 8.08 13.52
C PRO A 79 -0.26 9.05 12.77
N VAL A 80 0.96 8.63 12.41
CA VAL A 80 1.91 9.42 11.59
C VAL A 80 1.31 9.83 10.23
N LEU A 81 0.37 9.04 9.70
CA LEU A 81 -0.31 9.31 8.43
C LEU A 81 -1.51 10.25 8.55
N GLN A 82 -1.97 10.58 9.77
CA GLN A 82 -3.12 11.49 9.95
C GLN A 82 -2.92 12.84 9.26
N ARG A 83 -1.69 13.37 9.28
CA ARG A 83 -1.35 14.65 8.61
C ARG A 83 -1.44 14.59 7.09
N ARG A 84 -1.47 13.38 6.50
CA ARG A 84 -1.58 13.15 5.06
C ARG A 84 -2.99 12.72 4.65
N LEU A 85 -3.87 12.41 5.60
CA LEU A 85 -5.23 11.99 5.33
C LEU A 85 -5.96 13.13 4.59
N PRO A 86 -6.39 12.93 3.34
CA PRO A 86 -7.12 13.96 2.63
C PRO A 86 -8.50 14.16 3.25
N PRO A 87 -9.10 15.35 3.09
CA PRO A 87 -10.52 15.52 3.42
C PRO A 87 -11.38 14.54 2.62
N ARG A 88 -12.56 14.21 3.15
CA ARG A 88 -13.52 13.36 2.45
C ARG A 88 -13.83 13.95 1.07
N ARG A 89 -13.77 13.10 0.05
CA ARG A 89 -13.92 13.52 -1.34
C ARG A 89 -15.40 13.63 -1.72
N GLU A 90 -15.76 14.73 -2.35
CA GLU A 90 -17.06 14.88 -3.01
C GLU A 90 -17.03 14.28 -4.43
N ILE A 91 -18.20 13.92 -4.96
CA ILE A 91 -18.32 13.28 -6.29
C ILE A 91 -17.72 14.11 -7.45
N TRP A 92 -17.66 15.43 -7.32
CA TRP A 92 -17.06 16.33 -8.32
C TRP A 92 -15.57 16.61 -8.08
N MET A 93 -14.98 16.09 -7.00
CA MET A 93 -13.60 16.36 -6.63
C MET A 93 -12.68 15.26 -7.16
N ALA A 94 -11.57 15.69 -7.76
CA ALA A 94 -10.47 14.79 -8.12
C ALA A 94 -9.87 14.12 -6.89
N GLU A 95 -9.19 13.00 -7.08
CA GLU A 95 -8.49 12.33 -6.00
C GLU A 95 -7.28 13.13 -5.52
N SER A 96 -7.08 13.20 -4.20
CA SER A 96 -5.90 13.82 -3.61
C SER A 96 -4.63 13.02 -3.94
N GLU A 97 -3.53 13.71 -4.24
CA GLU A 97 -2.22 13.08 -4.44
C GLU A 97 -1.76 12.26 -3.22
N SER A 98 -2.17 12.66 -2.01
CA SER A 98 -1.83 11.94 -0.78
C SER A 98 -2.47 10.54 -0.70
N MET A 99 -3.53 10.29 -1.47
CA MET A 99 -4.24 9.00 -1.48
C MET A 99 -3.34 7.85 -1.96
N GLY A 100 -2.35 8.13 -2.81
CA GLY A 100 -1.39 7.12 -3.26
C GLY A 100 -0.60 6.47 -2.11
N VAL A 101 -0.36 7.22 -1.03
CA VAL A 101 0.29 6.68 0.19
C VAL A 101 -0.62 5.67 0.88
N PHE A 102 -1.92 5.96 0.97
CA PHE A 102 -2.89 5.07 1.59
C PHE A 102 -3.18 3.83 0.74
N ASP A 103 -3.12 3.94 -0.59
CA ASP A 103 -3.19 2.78 -1.48
C ASP A 103 -2.00 1.85 -1.29
N ALA A 104 -0.78 2.41 -1.26
CA ALA A 104 0.43 1.65 -1.00
C ALA A 104 0.38 0.94 0.36
N MET A 105 -0.09 1.65 1.41
CA MET A 105 -0.30 1.05 2.74
C MET A 105 -1.37 -0.04 2.72
N SER A 106 -2.48 0.17 2.01
CA SER A 106 -3.53 -0.83 1.89
C SER A 106 -3.03 -2.11 1.22
N LEU A 107 -2.15 -1.97 0.22
CA LEU A 107 -1.52 -3.09 -0.46
C LEU A 107 -0.55 -3.83 0.47
N ALA A 108 0.29 -3.09 1.20
CA ALA A 108 1.22 -3.67 2.17
C ALA A 108 0.46 -4.44 3.26
N LEU A 109 -0.57 -3.84 3.86
CA LEU A 109 -1.41 -4.46 4.90
C LEU A 109 -2.18 -5.67 4.39
N ALA A 110 -2.53 -5.72 3.10
CA ALA A 110 -3.12 -6.91 2.52
C ALA A 110 -2.15 -8.09 2.45
N HIS A 111 -0.84 -7.82 2.35
CA HIS A 111 0.20 -8.83 2.37
C HIS A 111 0.59 -9.24 3.80
N VAL A 112 0.79 -8.27 4.71
CA VAL A 112 1.31 -8.53 6.06
C VAL A 112 0.24 -8.74 7.13
N GLY A 113 -1.02 -8.38 6.84
CA GLY A 113 -2.14 -8.40 7.77
C GLY A 113 -2.37 -7.06 8.48
N LEU A 114 -3.62 -6.81 8.90
CA LEU A 114 -3.97 -5.60 9.65
C LEU A 114 -3.69 -5.79 11.14
N PRO A 115 -3.07 -4.81 11.82
CA PRO A 115 -2.89 -4.84 13.27
C PRO A 115 -4.24 -4.72 13.99
N GLU A 116 -4.37 -5.34 15.16
CA GLU A 116 -5.63 -5.36 15.93
C GLU A 116 -6.06 -3.95 16.39
N GLY A 117 -5.10 -3.09 16.72
CA GLY A 117 -5.31 -1.69 17.14
C GLY A 117 -4.21 -0.73 16.64
N PRO A 118 -4.22 0.54 17.11
CA PRO A 118 -3.25 1.55 16.70
C PRO A 118 -1.81 1.14 16.96
N VAL A 119 -0.95 1.33 15.96
CA VAL A 119 0.48 1.13 16.06
C VAL A 119 1.08 2.41 16.63
N GLU A 120 1.10 2.50 17.96
CA GLU A 120 1.64 3.65 18.68
C GLU A 120 3.18 3.76 18.56
N ASP A 121 3.86 2.69 18.11
CA ASP A 121 5.29 2.53 18.39
C ASP A 121 6.09 1.81 17.27
N GLU A 122 5.95 2.24 16.02
CA GLU A 122 6.77 1.67 14.93
C GLU A 122 8.26 2.01 15.08
N LEU A 123 8.63 3.12 15.74
CA LEU A 123 10.03 3.42 16.00
C LEU A 123 10.66 2.38 16.94
N THR A 124 9.95 1.94 17.98
CA THR A 124 10.43 0.92 18.91
C THR A 124 10.42 -0.49 18.29
N ARG A 125 9.43 -0.81 17.44
CA ARG A 125 9.33 -2.13 16.79
C ARG A 125 10.35 -2.34 15.67
N PHE A 126 10.65 -1.31 14.87
CA PHE A 126 11.74 -1.34 13.88
C PHE A 126 13.12 -1.40 14.57
N GLN A 127 13.29 -0.77 15.73
CA GLN A 127 14.52 -0.85 16.53
C GLN A 127 14.71 -2.23 17.18
N GLN A 128 13.63 -2.88 17.62
CA GLN A 128 13.67 -4.23 18.22
C GLN A 128 13.88 -5.36 17.19
N LEU A 129 13.52 -5.15 15.91
CA LEU A 129 13.77 -6.12 14.83
C LEU A 129 15.19 -6.00 14.23
N LEU A 130 15.98 -5.02 14.66
CA LEU A 130 17.37 -4.79 14.26
C LEU A 130 18.39 -5.13 15.38
N GLN A 131 17.95 -5.76 16.47
CA GLN A 131 18.79 -6.39 17.51
C GLN A 131 18.63 -7.91 17.47
#